data_AF-A0A0F4JK37-F1
#
_entry.id   AF-A0A0F4JK37-F1
#
_cell.length_a   1.000
_cell.length_b   1.000
_cell.length_c   1.000
_cell.angle_alpha   90.00
_cell.angle_beta   90.00
_cell.angle_gamma   90.00
#
_symmetry.space_group_name_H-M   'P 1'
#
loop_
_entity.id
_entity.type
_entity.pdbx_description
1 polymer ?
#
loop_
_entity_poly.entity_id
_entity_poly.type
_entity_poly.pdbx_seq_one_letter_code
_entity_poly.pdbx_strand_id
1 'polypeptide(L)'
;PPLHEFLPDRTELAVRIARQEAVGRAPAARDRALLSAVERMHEENPMLGLRGVRLGLVAPGLVAMQVRALAEAVVARKRAGGDPRAEIMVPLVGAAEELHLVRNEVDAVLADVAKESGVPLDCPVGTMIELPRAALTAGRIARDAHFFSLGTNDLTQTTWGFSRDDAEAAFFPAYLDRGVFERSPFETIDREGVGRLVEIAVAEGRASRPDLTVGVCGEHG
;
A
#
# COMPACT_ATOMS: atom_id res chain seq x y z
N PRO A 1 -1.93 -0.66 4.92
CA PRO A 1 -2.87 -1.17 5.93
C PRO A 1 -4.32 -0.97 5.43
N PRO A 2 -5.21 -1.94 5.60
CA PRO A 2 -6.64 -1.78 5.35
C PRO A 2 -7.27 -0.73 6.27
N LEU A 3 -8.37 -0.11 5.83
CA LEU A 3 -9.01 0.97 6.58
C LEU A 3 -9.59 0.53 7.93
N HIS A 4 -10.04 -0.72 8.05
CA HIS A 4 -10.64 -1.22 9.29
C HIS A 4 -9.67 -1.20 10.48
N GLU A 5 -8.35 -1.26 10.24
CA GLU A 5 -7.32 -1.16 11.30
C GLU A 5 -7.31 0.22 11.99
N PHE A 6 -7.87 1.25 11.33
CA PHE A 6 -7.94 2.62 11.86
C PHE A 6 -9.33 2.98 12.41
N LEU A 7 -10.27 2.06 12.35
CA LEU A 7 -11.65 2.26 12.76
C LEU A 7 -11.94 1.57 14.10
N PRO A 8 -12.90 2.07 14.89
CA PRO A 8 -13.36 1.37 16.09
C PRO A 8 -13.92 -0.01 15.77
N ASP A 9 -13.84 -0.95 16.71
CA ASP A 9 -14.45 -2.27 16.56
C ASP A 9 -15.95 -2.16 16.33
N ARG A 10 -16.43 -2.76 15.24
CA ARG A 10 -17.82 -2.71 14.80
C ARG A 10 -18.74 -3.32 15.84
N THR A 11 -18.35 -4.46 16.41
CA THR A 11 -19.14 -5.21 17.39
C THR A 11 -19.29 -4.42 18.69
N GLU A 12 -18.18 -3.91 19.22
CA GLU A 12 -18.18 -3.09 20.43
C GLU A 12 -19.03 -1.84 20.26
N LEU A 13 -18.91 -1.17 19.11
CA LEU A 13 -19.68 0.04 18.83
C LEU A 13 -21.19 -0.26 18.70
N ALA A 14 -21.55 -1.34 17.99
CA ALA A 14 -22.94 -1.78 17.86
C ALA A 14 -23.53 -2.19 19.22
N VAL A 15 -22.79 -2.95 20.03
CA VAL A 15 -23.22 -3.35 21.38
C VAL A 15 -23.37 -2.15 22.30
N ARG A 16 -22.47 -1.16 22.22
CA ARG A 16 -22.56 0.07 23.01
C ARG A 16 -23.84 0.85 22.69
N ILE A 17 -24.15 1.02 21.41
CA ILE A 17 -25.37 1.71 20.95
C ILE A 17 -26.61 0.93 21.39
N ALA A 18 -26.66 -0.38 21.14
CA ALA A 18 -27.80 -1.22 21.51
C ALA A 18 -28.06 -1.23 23.03
N ARG A 19 -27.00 -1.24 23.86
CA ARG A 19 -27.13 -1.15 25.33
C ARG A 19 -27.74 0.17 25.79
N GLN A 20 -27.38 1.29 25.15
CA GLN A 20 -27.95 2.60 25.49
C GLN A 20 -29.44 2.67 25.13
N GLU A 21 -29.81 2.18 23.94
CA GLU A 21 -31.20 2.13 23.49
C GLU A 21 -32.06 1.23 24.38
N ALA A 22 -31.53 0.07 24.78
CA ALA A 22 -32.24 -0.87 25.66
C ALA A 22 -32.61 -0.28 27.03
N VAL A 23 -31.81 0.66 27.55
CA VAL A 23 -32.09 1.38 28.81
C VAL A 23 -32.83 2.71 28.58
N GLY A 24 -33.39 2.93 27.39
CA GLY A 24 -34.15 4.13 27.04
C GLY A 24 -33.30 5.39 26.88
N ARG A 25 -31.98 5.27 26.74
CA ARG A 25 -31.07 6.40 26.51
C ARG A 25 -30.81 6.57 25.03
N ALA A 26 -30.89 7.79 24.53
CA ALA A 26 -30.50 8.10 23.16
C ALA A 26 -28.97 7.96 23.01
N PRO A 27 -28.48 7.15 22.06
CA PRO A 27 -27.06 7.08 21.73
C PRO A 27 -26.51 8.41 21.25
N ALA A 28 -25.23 8.65 21.55
CA ALA A 28 -24.54 9.83 21.05
C ALA A 28 -24.60 9.88 19.51
N ALA A 29 -24.92 11.04 18.94
CA ALA A 29 -24.97 11.22 17.49
C ALA A 29 -23.63 10.82 16.82
N ARG A 30 -22.52 11.09 17.50
CA ARG A 30 -21.17 10.66 17.10
C ARG A 30 -21.06 9.14 16.99
N ASP A 31 -21.59 8.38 17.94
CA ASP A 31 -21.50 6.92 17.94
C ASP A 31 -22.28 6.33 16.76
N ARG A 32 -23.48 6.85 16.48
CA ARG A 32 -24.27 6.44 15.30
C ARG A 32 -23.55 6.78 13.99
N ALA A 33 -22.97 7.98 13.90
CA ALA A 33 -22.21 8.40 12.71
C ALA A 33 -20.96 7.53 12.51
N LEU A 34 -20.26 7.18 13.60
CA LEU A 34 -19.12 6.25 13.56
C LEU A 34 -19.57 4.85 13.13
N LEU A 35 -20.65 4.30 13.69
CA LEU A 35 -21.12 2.97 13.31
C LEU A 35 -21.49 2.92 11.83
N SER A 36 -22.21 3.91 11.34
CA SER A 36 -22.55 4.03 9.92
C SER A 36 -21.31 4.13 9.02
N ALA A 37 -20.26 4.84 9.47
CA ALA A 37 -19.00 4.90 8.73
C ALA A 37 -18.26 3.56 8.74
N VAL A 38 -18.20 2.88 9.89
CA VAL A 38 -17.58 1.55 10.06
C VAL A 38 -18.28 0.52 9.17
N GLU A 39 -19.61 0.49 9.19
CA GLU A 39 -20.41 -0.43 8.36
C GLU A 39 -20.20 -0.17 6.87
N ARG A 40 -20.16 1.11 6.45
CA ARG A 40 -19.90 1.48 5.05
C ARG A 40 -18.50 1.10 4.58
N MET A 41 -17.51 1.12 5.47
CA MET A 41 -16.11 0.80 5.18
C MET A 41 -15.77 -0.67 5.48
N HIS A 42 -16.74 -1.47 5.92
CA HIS A 42 -16.53 -2.88 6.21
C HIS A 42 -16.36 -3.66 4.90
N GLU A 43 -15.35 -4.52 4.86
CA GLU A 43 -15.04 -5.38 3.72
C GLU A 43 -14.85 -6.81 4.23
N GLU A 44 -15.32 -7.79 3.46
CA GLU A 44 -15.14 -9.21 3.79
C GLU A 44 -13.67 -9.63 3.76
N ASN A 45 -12.88 -9.07 2.83
CA ASN A 45 -11.46 -9.36 2.66
C ASN A 45 -10.66 -8.05 2.59
N PRO A 46 -10.41 -7.38 3.73
CA PRO A 46 -9.81 -6.05 3.73
C PRO A 46 -8.39 -6.00 3.15
N MET A 47 -7.67 -7.12 3.18
CA MET A 47 -6.34 -7.24 2.55
C MET A 47 -6.39 -6.96 1.04
N LEU A 48 -7.50 -7.34 0.37
CA LEU A 48 -7.71 -7.18 -1.07
C LEU A 48 -8.66 -6.03 -1.42
N GLY A 49 -9.11 -5.27 -0.43
CA GLY A 49 -10.17 -4.27 -0.56
C GLY A 49 -9.71 -2.86 -0.97
N LEU A 50 -10.41 -1.87 -0.45
CA LEU A 50 -10.22 -0.45 -0.73
C LEU A 50 -9.07 0.14 0.09
N ARG A 51 -7.85 -0.04 -0.42
CA ARG A 51 -6.60 0.46 0.17
C ARG A 51 -5.56 0.79 -0.91
N GLY A 52 -4.41 1.32 -0.47
CA GLY A 52 -3.29 1.66 -1.34
C GLY A 52 -3.69 2.67 -2.43
N VAL A 53 -3.18 2.47 -3.65
CA VAL A 53 -3.49 3.32 -4.81
C VAL A 53 -4.99 3.49 -5.05
N ARG A 54 -5.79 2.45 -4.80
CA ARG A 54 -7.25 2.46 -5.05
C ARG A 54 -7.93 3.47 -4.15
N LEU A 55 -7.57 3.50 -2.87
CA LEU A 55 -8.08 4.49 -1.93
C LEU A 55 -7.64 5.91 -2.35
N GLY A 56 -6.38 6.08 -2.73
CA GLY A 56 -5.87 7.36 -3.23
C GLY A 56 -6.65 7.90 -4.42
N LEU A 57 -7.06 7.02 -5.35
CA LEU A 57 -7.84 7.40 -6.53
C LEU A 57 -9.31 7.75 -6.22
N VAL A 58 -9.94 7.09 -5.24
CA VAL A 58 -11.37 7.33 -4.95
C VAL A 58 -11.61 8.34 -3.84
N ALA A 59 -10.59 8.69 -3.05
CA ALA A 59 -10.68 9.67 -1.96
C ALA A 59 -9.96 10.97 -2.38
N PRO A 60 -10.69 11.96 -2.93
CA PRO A 60 -10.07 13.16 -3.49
C PRO A 60 -9.22 13.91 -2.46
N GLY A 61 -8.01 14.31 -2.88
CA GLY A 61 -7.09 15.10 -2.07
C GLY A 61 -6.30 14.30 -1.03
N LEU A 62 -6.52 12.99 -0.87
CA LEU A 62 -5.75 12.17 0.05
C LEU A 62 -4.27 12.12 -0.36
N VAL A 63 -3.99 11.82 -1.63
CA VAL A 63 -2.64 11.81 -2.18
C VAL A 63 -2.04 13.21 -2.13
N ALA A 64 -2.76 14.21 -2.63
CA ALA A 64 -2.28 15.60 -2.62
C ALA A 64 -1.88 16.10 -1.23
N MET A 65 -2.67 15.79 -0.19
CA MET A 65 -2.35 16.17 1.19
C MET A 65 -1.03 15.55 1.66
N GLN A 66 -0.83 14.25 1.43
CA GLN A 66 0.39 13.55 1.84
C GLN A 66 1.62 14.06 1.09
N VAL A 67 1.50 14.27 -0.23
CA VAL A 67 2.61 14.78 -1.05
C VAL A 67 2.95 16.22 -0.67
N ARG A 68 1.95 17.09 -0.43
CA ARG A 68 2.20 18.46 0.02
C ARG A 68 2.93 18.48 1.36
N ALA A 69 2.53 17.66 2.31
CA ALA A 69 3.20 17.56 3.61
C ALA A 69 4.67 17.12 3.46
N LEU A 70 4.94 16.11 2.63
CA LEU A 70 6.31 15.66 2.31
C LEU A 70 7.12 16.78 1.63
N ALA A 71 6.53 17.44 0.63
CA ALA A 71 7.17 18.51 -0.12
C ALA A 71 7.55 19.70 0.78
N GLU A 72 6.63 20.14 1.63
CA GLU A 72 6.86 21.22 2.59
C GLU A 72 7.97 20.85 3.60
N ALA A 73 8.01 19.60 4.06
CA ALA A 73 9.09 19.10 4.92
C ALA A 73 10.45 19.10 4.20
N VAL A 74 10.49 18.69 2.92
CA VAL A 74 11.69 18.75 2.07
C VAL A 74 12.16 20.20 1.91
N VAL A 75 11.25 21.14 1.62
CA VAL A 75 11.56 22.58 1.55
C VAL A 75 12.15 23.08 2.86
N ALA A 76 11.52 22.76 4.00
CA ALA A 76 11.99 23.16 5.32
C ALA A 76 13.40 22.64 5.59
N ARG A 77 13.68 21.36 5.25
CA ARG A 77 15.04 20.82 5.41
C ARG A 77 16.05 21.50 4.50
N LYS A 78 15.73 21.70 3.21
CA LYS A 78 16.64 22.40 2.28
C LYS A 78 17.00 23.80 2.79
N ARG A 79 16.01 24.58 3.26
CA ARG A 79 16.22 25.92 3.84
C ARG A 79 17.09 25.93 5.08
N ALA A 80 17.02 24.88 5.90
CA ALA A 80 17.92 24.71 7.04
C ALA A 80 19.31 24.15 6.63
N GLY A 81 19.67 24.14 5.35
CA GLY A 81 20.99 23.72 4.84
C GLY A 81 21.15 22.22 4.64
N GLY A 82 20.11 21.51 4.20
CA GLY A 82 20.13 20.07 4.01
C GLY A 82 20.01 19.57 2.60
N ASP A 83 20.32 18.29 2.44
CA ASP A 83 20.14 17.53 1.20
C ASP A 83 19.18 16.35 1.42
N PRO A 84 17.87 16.59 1.70
CA PRO A 84 16.89 15.51 1.77
C PRO A 84 16.70 14.86 0.38
N ARG A 85 16.76 13.53 0.34
CA ARG A 85 16.52 12.69 -0.85
C ARG A 85 15.24 11.90 -0.66
N ALA A 86 14.12 12.61 -0.69
CA ALA A 86 12.81 12.00 -0.48
C ALA A 86 12.35 11.28 -1.75
N GLU A 87 11.78 10.10 -1.58
CA GLU A 87 11.20 9.28 -2.64
C GLU A 87 9.72 9.04 -2.33
N ILE A 88 8.86 9.05 -3.35
CA ILE A 88 7.41 8.85 -3.19
C ILE A 88 7.05 7.50 -3.80
N MET A 89 6.59 6.58 -2.95
CA MET A 89 6.23 5.22 -3.38
C MET A 89 4.72 5.03 -3.36
N VAL A 90 4.15 4.62 -4.50
CA VAL A 90 2.71 4.30 -4.61
C VAL A 90 2.49 2.81 -4.34
N PRO A 91 1.72 2.44 -3.29
CA PRO A 91 1.47 1.04 -2.93
C PRO A 91 0.29 0.44 -3.72
N LEU A 92 0.28 -0.89 -3.81
CA LEU A 92 -0.80 -1.74 -4.29
C LEU A 92 -1.21 -1.49 -5.74
N VAL A 93 -0.28 -0.99 -6.54
CA VAL A 93 -0.47 -0.78 -7.98
C VAL A 93 -0.60 -2.14 -8.66
N GLY A 94 -1.68 -2.33 -9.40
CA GLY A 94 -1.91 -3.48 -10.26
C GLY A 94 -1.83 -3.14 -11.75
N ALA A 95 -2.05 -1.89 -12.14
CA ALA A 95 -2.06 -1.40 -13.51
C ALA A 95 -1.24 -0.11 -13.69
N ALA A 96 -0.62 0.06 -14.87
CA ALA A 96 0.18 1.23 -15.19
C ALA A 96 -0.66 2.52 -15.14
N GLU A 97 -1.94 2.44 -15.50
CA GLU A 97 -2.89 3.54 -15.46
C GLU A 97 -3.14 4.06 -14.03
N GLU A 98 -3.14 3.18 -13.03
CA GLU A 98 -3.30 3.58 -11.62
C GLU A 98 -2.10 4.41 -11.17
N LEU A 99 -0.88 3.95 -11.50
CA LEU A 99 0.35 4.69 -11.19
C LEU A 99 0.40 6.02 -11.95
N HIS A 100 0.03 6.03 -13.23
CA HIS A 100 0.05 7.22 -14.06
C HIS A 100 -0.87 8.33 -13.49
N LEU A 101 -2.09 7.97 -13.09
CA LEU A 101 -3.04 8.92 -12.49
C LEU A 101 -2.49 9.53 -11.20
N VAL A 102 -1.96 8.69 -10.30
CA VAL A 102 -1.37 9.17 -9.05
C VAL A 102 -0.14 10.02 -9.31
N ARG A 103 0.75 9.61 -10.23
CA ARG A 103 1.94 10.38 -10.60
C ARG A 103 1.58 11.78 -11.08
N ASN A 104 0.55 11.93 -11.91
CA ASN A 104 0.11 13.24 -12.38
C ASN A 104 -0.34 14.15 -11.22
N GLU A 105 -1.04 13.60 -10.22
CA GLU A 105 -1.42 14.34 -9.00
C GLU A 105 -0.18 14.71 -8.16
N VAL A 106 0.76 13.78 -7.99
CA VAL A 106 2.03 14.03 -7.29
C VAL A 106 2.81 15.16 -7.95
N ASP A 107 3.02 15.08 -9.26
CA ASP A 107 3.80 16.05 -10.04
C ASP A 107 3.17 17.45 -9.97
N ALA A 108 1.83 17.55 -10.03
CA ALA A 108 1.12 18.81 -9.88
C ALA A 108 1.35 19.45 -8.50
N VAL A 109 1.25 18.67 -7.42
CA VAL A 109 1.44 19.16 -6.06
C VAL A 109 2.89 19.57 -5.80
N LEU A 110 3.86 18.79 -6.28
CA LEU A 110 5.28 19.16 -6.20
C LEU A 110 5.56 20.47 -6.93
N ALA A 111 4.98 20.67 -8.11
CA ALA A 111 5.13 21.90 -8.88
C ALA A 111 4.53 23.11 -8.14
N ASP A 112 3.36 22.96 -7.54
CA ASP A 112 2.71 24.02 -6.76
C ASP A 112 3.56 24.44 -5.54
N VAL A 113 4.01 23.46 -4.74
CA VAL A 113 4.85 23.73 -3.56
C VAL A 113 6.20 24.33 -3.96
N ALA A 114 6.81 23.85 -5.06
CA ALA A 114 8.06 24.41 -5.56
C ALA A 114 7.89 25.88 -5.99
N LYS A 115 6.78 26.20 -6.67
CA LYS A 115 6.44 27.57 -7.07
C LYS A 115 6.18 28.49 -5.88
N GLU A 116 5.41 28.03 -4.90
CA GLU A 116 5.09 28.78 -3.67
C GLU A 116 6.34 29.05 -2.82
N SER A 117 7.24 28.06 -2.74
CA SER A 117 8.42 28.13 -1.87
C SER A 117 9.66 28.72 -2.53
N GLY A 118 9.71 28.77 -3.86
CA GLY A 118 10.90 29.12 -4.65
C GLY A 118 12.03 28.09 -4.54
N VAL A 119 11.75 26.88 -4.03
CA VAL A 119 12.74 25.82 -3.85
C VAL A 119 12.45 24.69 -4.84
N PRO A 120 13.42 24.25 -5.66
CA PRO A 120 13.22 23.14 -6.57
C PRO A 120 13.01 21.83 -5.78
N LEU A 121 11.99 21.08 -6.17
CA LEU A 121 11.65 19.78 -5.62
C LEU A 121 11.87 18.72 -6.69
N ASP A 122 12.71 17.75 -6.35
CA ASP A 122 12.95 16.56 -7.15
C ASP A 122 12.75 15.38 -6.20
N CYS A 123 11.61 14.70 -6.35
CA CYS A 123 11.19 13.61 -5.49
C CYS A 123 10.74 12.49 -6.42
N PRO A 124 11.60 11.51 -6.74
CA PRO A 124 11.27 10.48 -7.70
C PRO A 124 10.06 9.68 -7.23
N VAL A 125 9.15 9.43 -8.17
CA VAL A 125 7.98 8.58 -7.95
C VAL A 125 8.30 7.16 -8.39
N GLY A 126 8.06 6.21 -7.49
CA GLY A 126 8.18 4.77 -7.75
C GLY A 126 6.96 4.02 -7.25
N THR A 127 7.03 2.70 -7.26
CA THR A 127 5.89 1.88 -6.84
C THR A 127 6.33 0.59 -6.16
N MET A 128 5.45 0.07 -5.30
CA MET A 128 5.62 -1.26 -4.76
C MET A 128 5.14 -2.30 -5.78
N ILE A 129 5.97 -3.30 -6.07
CA ILE A 129 5.58 -4.49 -6.83
C ILE A 129 5.19 -5.56 -5.82
N GLU A 130 3.89 -5.59 -5.51
CA GLU A 130 3.31 -6.46 -4.47
C GLU A 130 2.05 -7.20 -4.93
N LEU A 131 1.71 -7.09 -6.22
CA LEU A 131 0.63 -7.84 -6.85
C LEU A 131 1.17 -8.64 -8.05
N PRO A 132 0.72 -9.89 -8.27
CA PRO A 132 1.17 -10.71 -9.40
C PRO A 132 0.94 -10.02 -10.75
N ARG A 133 -0.17 -9.31 -10.92
CA ARG A 133 -0.43 -8.53 -12.14
C ARG A 133 0.61 -7.44 -12.36
N ALA A 134 1.07 -6.78 -11.30
CA ALA A 134 2.09 -5.74 -11.39
C ALA A 134 3.42 -6.33 -11.85
N ALA A 135 3.82 -7.48 -11.29
CA ALA A 135 5.00 -8.21 -11.72
C ALA A 135 4.93 -8.64 -13.20
N LEU A 136 3.79 -9.22 -13.62
CA LEU A 136 3.54 -9.69 -14.99
C LEU A 136 3.38 -8.57 -16.03
N THR A 137 3.25 -7.31 -15.60
CA THR A 137 3.11 -6.15 -16.50
C THR A 137 4.11 -5.05 -16.17
N ALA A 138 5.19 -5.42 -15.49
CA ALA A 138 6.14 -4.49 -14.90
C ALA A 138 6.79 -3.58 -15.95
N GLY A 139 6.99 -4.06 -17.19
CA GLY A 139 7.51 -3.21 -18.26
C GLY A 139 6.61 -2.02 -18.59
N ARG A 140 5.28 -2.13 -18.44
CA ARG A 140 4.37 -0.99 -18.63
C ARG A 140 4.44 -0.03 -17.44
N ILE A 141 4.48 -0.56 -16.23
CA ILE A 141 4.53 0.20 -14.97
C ILE A 141 5.85 0.99 -14.87
N ALA A 142 6.97 0.38 -15.29
CA ALA A 142 8.29 0.99 -15.28
C ALA A 142 8.43 2.23 -16.20
N ARG A 143 7.43 2.56 -17.03
CA ARG A 143 7.41 3.85 -17.75
C ARG A 143 7.15 5.02 -16.81
N ASP A 144 6.43 4.78 -15.71
CA ASP A 144 6.03 5.80 -14.75
C ASP A 144 6.71 5.68 -13.37
N ALA A 145 7.39 4.56 -13.08
CA ALA A 145 8.10 4.33 -11.81
C ALA A 145 9.63 4.43 -11.93
N HIS A 146 10.27 5.37 -11.23
CA HIS A 146 11.74 5.52 -11.19
C HIS A 146 12.42 4.42 -10.38
N PHE A 147 11.69 3.80 -9.47
CA PHE A 147 12.14 2.65 -8.71
C PHE A 147 11.00 1.66 -8.47
N PHE A 148 11.36 0.39 -8.27
CA PHE A 148 10.50 -0.64 -7.72
C PHE A 148 10.95 -1.01 -6.32
N SER A 149 9.99 -1.14 -5.40
CA SER A 149 10.19 -1.83 -4.14
C SER A 149 9.40 -3.13 -4.14
N LEU A 150 10.08 -4.27 -3.98
CA LEU A 150 9.43 -5.58 -3.99
C LEU A 150 8.75 -5.79 -2.62
N GLY A 151 7.41 -5.65 -2.59
CA GLY A 151 6.60 -5.89 -1.40
C GLY A 151 6.29 -7.38 -1.26
N THR A 152 7.30 -8.15 -0.84
CA THR A 152 7.27 -9.61 -0.91
C THR A 152 6.22 -10.25 -0.01
N ASN A 153 5.79 -9.60 1.08
CA ASN A 153 4.74 -10.12 1.94
C ASN A 153 3.40 -10.20 1.19
N ASP A 154 2.91 -9.06 0.67
CA ASP A 154 1.64 -9.00 -0.09
C ASP A 154 1.75 -9.77 -1.42
N LEU A 155 2.93 -9.80 -2.06
CA LEU A 155 3.17 -10.64 -3.23
C LEU A 155 3.07 -12.14 -2.90
N THR A 156 3.61 -12.57 -1.75
CA THR A 156 3.51 -13.97 -1.29
C THR A 156 2.06 -14.33 -0.98
N GLN A 157 1.35 -13.47 -0.24
CA GLN A 157 -0.08 -13.67 0.07
C GLN A 157 -0.90 -13.89 -1.20
N THR A 158 -0.73 -13.03 -2.19
CA THR A 158 -1.53 -13.07 -3.43
C THR A 158 -1.08 -14.14 -4.42
N THR A 159 0.19 -14.56 -4.39
CA THR A 159 0.69 -15.66 -5.22
C THR A 159 0.22 -17.01 -4.69
N TRP A 160 0.28 -17.22 -3.38
CA TRP A 160 -0.18 -18.45 -2.73
C TRP A 160 -1.70 -18.50 -2.52
N GLY A 161 -2.36 -17.34 -2.51
CA GLY A 161 -3.76 -17.24 -2.10
C GLY A 161 -3.95 -17.40 -0.59
N PHE A 162 -2.98 -16.90 0.19
CA PHE A 162 -2.99 -16.98 1.64
C PHE A 162 -3.32 -15.61 2.25
N SER A 163 -4.24 -15.61 3.21
CA SER A 163 -4.20 -14.63 4.30
C SER A 163 -3.15 -15.12 5.29
N ARG A 164 -2.10 -14.32 5.54
CA ARG A 164 -0.98 -14.75 6.39
C ARG A 164 -1.45 -15.18 7.77
N ASP A 165 -2.20 -14.32 8.44
CA ASP A 165 -2.64 -14.52 9.82
C ASP A 165 -3.52 -15.78 9.94
N ASP A 166 -4.42 -16.00 8.97
CA ASP A 166 -5.29 -17.18 8.96
C ASP A 166 -4.52 -18.46 8.63
N ALA A 167 -3.58 -18.39 7.68
CA ALA A 167 -2.83 -19.55 7.21
C ALA A 167 -1.86 -20.07 8.27
N GLU A 168 -1.14 -19.15 8.94
CA GLU A 168 -0.24 -19.46 10.05
C GLU A 168 -0.98 -20.12 11.22
N ALA A 169 -2.18 -19.63 11.54
CA ALA A 169 -2.99 -20.18 12.63
C ALA A 169 -3.70 -21.51 12.29
N ALA A 170 -4.11 -21.70 11.04
CA ALA A 170 -5.00 -22.80 10.67
C ALA A 170 -4.30 -24.06 10.14
N PHE A 171 -3.36 -23.93 9.21
CA PHE A 171 -2.88 -25.10 8.44
C PHE A 171 -1.37 -25.15 8.16
N PHE A 172 -0.61 -24.09 8.43
CA PHE A 172 0.84 -24.09 8.21
C PHE A 172 1.60 -25.20 8.95
N PRO A 173 1.32 -25.52 10.23
CA PRO A 173 1.97 -26.66 10.90
C PRO A 173 1.75 -27.98 10.15
N ALA A 174 0.53 -28.21 9.67
CA ALA A 174 0.18 -29.41 8.92
C ALA A 174 0.86 -29.49 7.53
N TYR A 175 1.16 -28.35 6.91
CA TYR A 175 1.91 -28.25 5.66
C TYR A 175 3.40 -28.52 5.87
N LEU A 176 3.99 -27.99 6.95
CA LEU A 176 5.37 -28.24 7.33
C LEU A 176 5.58 -29.73 7.66
N ASP A 177 4.71 -30.32 8.48
CA ASP A 177 4.78 -31.74 8.87
C ASP A 177 4.66 -32.69 7.65
N ARG A 178 3.92 -32.28 6.63
CA ARG A 178 3.73 -33.05 5.38
C ARG A 178 4.80 -32.76 4.33
N GLY A 179 5.73 -31.85 4.60
CA GLY A 179 6.76 -31.44 3.65
C GLY A 179 6.20 -30.73 2.41
N VAL A 180 5.03 -30.09 2.52
CA VAL A 180 4.53 -29.20 1.45
C VAL A 180 5.44 -27.97 1.35
N PHE A 181 5.88 -27.46 2.51
CA PHE A 181 6.95 -26.48 2.60
C PHE A 181 8.03 -26.99 3.55
N GLU A 182 9.29 -26.64 3.28
CA GLU A 182 10.38 -26.83 4.25
C GLU A 182 10.39 -25.73 5.32
N ARG A 183 9.97 -24.52 4.94
CA ARG A 183 9.88 -23.32 5.78
C ARG A 183 8.68 -22.48 5.35
N SER A 184 8.20 -21.61 6.23
CA SER A 184 7.13 -20.68 5.89
C SER A 184 7.54 -19.78 4.71
N PRO A 185 6.70 -19.63 3.67
CA PRO A 185 6.98 -18.75 2.53
C PRO A 185 6.96 -17.26 2.91
N PHE A 186 6.50 -16.91 4.13
CA PHE A 186 6.58 -15.55 4.68
C PHE A 186 7.86 -15.29 5.47
N GLU A 187 8.62 -16.32 5.82
CA GLU A 187 9.94 -16.20 6.45
C GLU A 187 11.07 -16.31 5.44
N THR A 188 10.91 -17.17 4.43
CA THR A 188 11.88 -17.37 3.36
C THR A 188 11.16 -17.31 2.03
N ILE A 189 11.66 -16.49 1.12
CA ILE A 189 11.02 -16.30 -0.18
C ILE A 189 10.89 -17.63 -0.93
N ASP A 190 9.67 -17.93 -1.34
CA ASP A 190 9.40 -19.00 -2.30
C ASP A 190 10.06 -18.62 -3.64
N ARG A 191 11.18 -19.28 -3.96
CA ARG A 191 11.96 -18.97 -5.16
C ARG A 191 11.26 -19.40 -6.45
N GLU A 192 10.46 -20.46 -6.41
CA GLU A 192 9.88 -21.06 -7.61
C GLU A 192 8.62 -20.31 -8.08
N GLY A 193 7.78 -19.87 -7.15
CA GLY A 193 6.59 -19.07 -7.44
C GLY A 193 6.85 -17.57 -7.31
N VAL A 194 6.97 -17.08 -6.08
CA VAL A 194 7.12 -15.64 -5.78
C VAL A 194 8.40 -15.07 -6.40
N GLY A 195 9.51 -15.81 -6.29
CA GLY A 195 10.80 -15.45 -6.89
C GLY A 195 10.72 -15.33 -8.41
N ARG A 196 9.93 -16.18 -9.07
CA ARG A 196 9.71 -16.08 -10.51
C ARG A 196 8.99 -14.80 -10.90
N LEU A 197 8.01 -14.35 -10.11
CA LEU A 197 7.36 -13.05 -10.32
C LEU A 197 8.34 -11.89 -10.12
N VAL A 198 9.21 -11.97 -9.11
CA VAL A 198 10.27 -10.98 -8.88
C VAL A 198 11.22 -10.90 -10.08
N GLU A 199 11.67 -12.04 -10.61
CA GLU A 199 12.54 -12.09 -11.79
C GLU A 199 11.89 -11.42 -13.01
N ILE A 200 10.62 -11.74 -13.29
CA ILE A 200 9.86 -11.13 -14.40
C ILE A 200 9.76 -9.61 -14.20
N ALA A 201 9.41 -9.18 -12.99
CA ALA A 201 9.25 -7.76 -12.69
C ALA A 201 10.54 -6.97 -12.91
N VAL A 202 11.67 -7.50 -12.43
CA VAL A 202 12.99 -6.87 -12.60
C VAL A 202 13.41 -6.85 -14.07
N ALA A 203 13.25 -7.98 -14.77
CA ALA A 203 13.67 -8.11 -16.17
C ALA A 203 12.88 -7.17 -17.07
N GLU A 204 11.54 -7.20 -16.99
CA GLU A 204 10.69 -6.33 -17.81
C GLU A 204 10.81 -4.86 -17.41
N GLY A 205 10.91 -4.58 -16.11
CA GLY A 205 11.08 -3.23 -15.61
C GLY A 205 12.34 -2.58 -16.15
N ARG A 206 13.50 -3.27 -16.04
CA ARG A 206 14.78 -2.78 -16.56
C ARG A 206 14.83 -2.74 -18.09
N ALA A 207 14.12 -3.63 -18.77
CA ALA A 207 13.99 -3.56 -20.23
C ALA A 207 13.26 -2.29 -20.67
N SER A 208 12.27 -1.81 -19.91
CA SER A 208 11.58 -0.55 -20.20
C SER A 208 12.29 0.70 -19.67
N ARG A 209 13.02 0.59 -18.56
CA ARG A 209 13.77 1.69 -17.92
C ARG A 209 15.13 1.17 -17.44
N PRO A 210 16.21 1.33 -18.24
CA PRO A 210 17.53 0.75 -17.92
C PRO A 210 18.16 1.23 -16.60
N ASP A 211 17.81 2.43 -16.15
CA ASP A 211 18.24 3.06 -14.90
C ASP A 211 17.29 2.78 -13.71
N LEU A 212 16.31 1.89 -13.88
CA LEU A 212 15.36 1.52 -12.84
C LEU A 212 16.08 0.95 -11.62
N THR A 213 15.93 1.65 -10.49
CA THR A 213 16.39 1.16 -9.19
C THR A 213 15.41 0.11 -8.67
N VAL A 214 15.91 -0.99 -8.12
CA VAL A 214 15.06 -2.04 -7.53
C VAL A 214 15.57 -2.37 -6.14
N GLY A 215 14.69 -2.28 -5.15
CA GLY A 215 14.90 -2.73 -3.78
C GLY A 215 13.84 -3.74 -3.35
N VAL A 216 13.99 -4.26 -2.14
CA VAL A 216 13.03 -5.15 -1.48
C VAL A 216 12.62 -4.53 -0.15
N CYS A 217 11.36 -4.69 0.22
CA CYS A 217 10.87 -4.30 1.54
C CYS A 217 10.04 -5.44 2.16
N GLY A 218 9.94 -5.43 3.49
CA GLY A 218 9.29 -6.49 4.26
C GLY A 218 10.29 -7.45 4.89
N GLU A 219 9.80 -8.60 5.32
CA GLU A 219 10.56 -9.54 6.17
C GLU A 219 11.66 -10.28 5.43
N HIS A 220 11.59 -10.33 4.11
CA HIS A 220 12.60 -10.94 3.25
C HIS A 220 13.73 -9.97 2.82
N GLY A 221 13.62 -8.68 3.17
CA GLY A 221 14.50 -7.61 2.71
C GLY A 221 15.78 -7.42 3.51
#